data_AF-A0A5F1S9F3-F1
#
_entry.id   AF-A0A5F1S9F3-F1
#
_cell.length_a   1.000
_cell.length_b   1.000
_cell.length_c   1.000
_cell.angle_alpha   90.00
_cell.angle_beta   90.00
_cell.angle_gamma   90.00
#
_symmetry.space_group_name_H-M   'P 1'
#
loop_
_entity.id
_entity.type
_entity.pdbx_description
1 polymer ?
#
loop_
_entity_poly.entity_id
_entity_poly.type
_entity_poly.pdbx_seq_one_letter_code
_entity_poly.pdbx_strand_id
1 'polypeptide(L)'
;MIGLAARRSFENLFAPETRKVFWKVLGLTLLALLVLWFVLRGVFNFLVLPWLQGFMPSTSDWTGWLTFLLAIFAGIALALAMALLISPVTALIAGLFLDDVAEVVEKRDYPGDTPGTAMPIVAAMKSSLRFLGVVIVGNIVALFLLFIPGVNLVAFFLVNGYLLGREFFEFAAMRFRSPDEAREFRVKHALTVFLAGLVIAAFLAIPLLNLLTPLFAAGMMVHLHKLISHREAKLRSI
;
A
#
# COMPACT_ATOMS: atom_id res chain seq x y z
N MET A 1 16.33 -16.89 2.13
CA MET A 1 16.15 -15.51 2.66
C MET A 1 14.68 -15.13 2.72
N ILE A 2 13.95 -15.12 1.60
CA ILE A 2 12.52 -14.72 1.54
C ILE A 2 11.65 -15.53 2.52
N GLY A 3 11.72 -16.87 2.49
CA GLY A 3 10.92 -17.70 3.41
C GLY A 3 11.23 -17.47 4.89
N LEU A 4 12.49 -17.18 5.24
CA LEU A 4 12.88 -16.85 6.62
C LEU A 4 12.32 -15.48 7.04
N ALA A 5 12.40 -14.49 6.14
CA ALA A 5 11.86 -13.16 6.37
C ALA A 5 10.32 -13.19 6.54
N ALA A 6 9.63 -13.94 5.67
CA ALA A 6 8.19 -14.15 5.77
C ALA A 6 7.81 -14.84 7.08
N ARG A 7 8.51 -15.92 7.47
CA ARG A 7 8.25 -16.63 8.73
C ARG A 7 8.42 -15.71 9.95
N ARG A 8 9.55 -15.00 10.05
CA ARG A 8 9.82 -14.07 11.16
C ARG A 8 8.77 -12.96 11.21
N SER A 9 8.41 -12.41 10.04
CA SER A 9 7.38 -11.38 9.98
C SER A 9 5.99 -11.88 10.36
N PHE A 10 5.67 -13.14 10.07
CA PHE A 10 4.42 -13.76 10.48
C PHE A 10 4.39 -13.98 12.00
N GLU A 11 5.48 -14.47 12.59
CA GLU A 11 5.65 -14.60 14.05
C GLU A 11 5.57 -13.23 14.75
N ASN A 12 6.04 -12.16 14.11
CA ASN A 12 5.91 -10.78 14.59
C ASN A 12 4.46 -10.32 14.75
N LEU A 13 3.52 -10.81 13.93
CA LEU A 13 2.11 -10.39 14.00
C LEU A 13 1.45 -10.73 15.34
N PHE A 14 1.91 -11.80 16.00
CA PHE A 14 1.32 -12.28 17.26
C PHE A 14 2.05 -11.76 18.50
N ALA A 15 3.15 -11.02 18.31
CA ALA A 15 3.97 -10.52 19.40
C ALA A 15 3.26 -9.41 20.19
N PRO A 16 3.47 -9.32 21.51
CA PRO A 16 2.82 -8.31 22.35
C PRO A 16 3.22 -6.87 21.98
N GLU A 17 4.46 -6.65 21.54
CA GLU A 17 4.98 -5.35 21.13
C GLU A 17 4.23 -4.81 19.90
N THR A 18 3.90 -5.71 18.97
CA THR A 18 3.19 -5.42 17.73
C THR A 18 1.75 -4.97 17.95
N ARG A 19 1.11 -5.38 19.06
CA ARG A 19 -0.29 -5.03 19.36
C ARG A 19 -0.49 -3.52 19.53
N LYS A 20 0.48 -2.83 20.16
CA LYS A 20 0.42 -1.36 20.32
C LYS A 20 0.47 -0.67 18.98
N VAL A 21 1.37 -1.12 18.10
CA VAL A 21 1.50 -0.60 16.73
C VAL A 21 0.23 -0.89 15.94
N PHE A 22 -0.33 -2.10 16.04
CA PHE A 22 -1.58 -2.47 15.38
C PHE A 22 -2.73 -1.53 15.74
N TRP A 23 -2.97 -1.26 17.03
CA TRP A 23 -4.04 -0.35 17.45
C TRP A 23 -3.79 1.11 17.01
N LYS A 24 -2.54 1.57 17.02
CA LYS A 24 -2.16 2.89 16.50
C LYS A 24 -2.44 2.99 15.00
N VAL A 25 -2.02 1.98 14.23
CA VAL A 25 -2.25 1.86 12.78
C VAL A 25 -3.75 1.85 12.51
N LEU A 26 -4.51 1.01 13.20
CA LEU A 26 -5.95 0.88 13.00
C LEU A 26 -6.68 2.19 13.30
N GLY A 27 -6.37 2.83 14.44
CA GLY A 27 -6.99 4.11 14.82
C GLY A 27 -6.69 5.22 13.82
N LEU A 28 -5.44 5.36 13.39
CA LEU A 28 -5.04 6.39 12.43
C LEU A 28 -5.52 6.06 11.00
N THR A 29 -5.67 4.77 10.65
CA THR A 29 -6.34 4.33 9.41
C THR A 29 -7.79 4.76 9.38
N LEU A 30 -8.54 4.49 10.46
CA LEU A 30 -9.93 4.90 10.59
C LEU A 30 -10.07 6.43 10.53
N LEU A 31 -9.16 7.17 11.18
CA LEU A 31 -9.13 8.63 11.10
C LEU A 31 -8.87 9.13 9.67
N ALA A 32 -7.88 8.56 8.98
CA ALA A 32 -7.56 8.91 7.61
C ALA A 32 -8.71 8.62 6.64
N LEU A 33 -9.38 7.46 6.79
CA LEU A 33 -10.58 7.11 6.03
C LEU A 33 -11.74 8.08 6.31
N LEU A 34 -11.93 8.49 7.56
CA LEU A 34 -12.95 9.46 7.94
C LEU A 34 -12.67 10.84 7.31
N VAL A 35 -11.43 11.34 7.41
CA VAL A 35 -11.02 12.60 6.78
C VAL A 35 -11.22 12.53 5.26
N LEU A 36 -10.76 11.44 4.63
CA LEU A 36 -10.92 11.23 3.20
C LEU A 36 -12.39 11.21 2.78
N TRP A 37 -13.25 10.54 3.55
CA TRP A 37 -14.69 10.52 3.31
C TRP A 37 -15.28 11.94 3.27
N PHE A 38 -14.95 12.78 4.26
CA PHE A 38 -15.44 14.17 4.28
C PHE A 38 -14.88 14.99 3.12
N VAL A 39 -13.60 14.85 2.78
CA VAL A 39 -12.98 15.54 1.64
C VAL A 39 -13.66 15.14 0.34
N LEU A 40 -13.78 13.83 0.07
CA LEU A 40 -14.38 13.32 -1.16
C LEU A 40 -15.86 13.69 -1.27
N ARG A 41 -16.62 13.59 -0.17
CA ARG A 41 -18.02 14.03 -0.12
C ARG A 41 -18.13 15.53 -0.38
N GLY A 42 -17.25 16.35 0.19
CA GLY A 42 -17.21 17.79 -0.02
C GLY A 42 -16.90 18.14 -1.48
N VAL A 43 -15.87 17.52 -2.06
CA VAL A 43 -15.51 17.67 -3.48
C VAL A 43 -16.64 17.22 -4.40
N PHE A 44 -17.28 16.10 -4.10
CA PHE A 44 -18.42 15.59 -4.86
C PHE A 44 -19.59 16.57 -4.84
N ASN A 45 -19.99 17.05 -3.66
CA ASN A 45 -21.11 17.99 -3.52
C ASN A 45 -20.81 19.36 -4.13
N PHE A 46 -19.56 19.81 -4.12
CA PHE A 46 -19.17 21.11 -4.62
C PHE A 46 -18.90 21.14 -6.13
N LEU A 47 -18.25 20.11 -6.68
CA LEU A 47 -17.84 20.07 -8.09
C LEU A 47 -18.72 19.14 -8.93
N VAL A 48 -18.93 17.91 -8.46
CA VAL A 48 -19.53 16.85 -9.29
C VAL A 48 -21.04 16.96 -9.34
N LEU A 49 -21.69 17.22 -8.21
CA LEU A 49 -23.14 17.29 -8.11
C LEU A 49 -23.72 18.47 -8.93
N PRO A 50 -23.19 19.70 -8.87
CA PRO A 50 -23.70 20.80 -9.70
C PRO A 50 -23.46 20.56 -11.19
N TRP A 51 -22.31 19.98 -11.56
CA TRP A 51 -22.01 19.60 -12.93
C TRP A 51 -23.01 18.56 -13.45
N LEU A 52 -23.29 17.51 -12.67
CA LEU A 52 -24.30 16.49 -12.99
C LEU A 52 -25.70 17.07 -13.13
N GLN A 53 -26.10 17.98 -12.23
CA GLN A 53 -27.39 18.66 -12.30
C GLN A 53 -27.55 19.47 -13.60
N GLY A 54 -26.45 19.99 -14.16
CA GLY A 54 -26.46 20.67 -15.47
C GLY A 54 -26.81 19.77 -16.66
N PHE A 55 -26.66 18.44 -16.53
CA PHE A 55 -27.08 17.46 -17.55
C PHE A 55 -28.44 16.82 -17.26
N MET A 56 -29.02 17.09 -16.08
CA MET A 56 -30.34 16.57 -15.74
C MET A 56 -31.42 17.42 -16.43
N PRO A 57 -32.35 16.80 -17.19
CA PRO A 57 -33.48 17.52 -17.76
C PRO A 57 -34.28 18.22 -16.66
N SER A 58 -34.75 19.44 -16.92
CA SER A 58 -35.67 20.14 -16.03
C SER A 58 -36.99 19.36 -15.93
N THR A 59 -37.10 18.49 -14.93
CA THR A 59 -38.31 17.87 -14.37
C THR A 59 -39.51 17.87 -15.31
N SER A 60 -39.44 17.09 -16.38
CA SER A 60 -40.60 16.72 -17.17
C SER A 60 -40.91 15.25 -16.89
N ASP A 61 -42.13 14.93 -16.47
CA ASP A 61 -42.52 13.61 -15.95
C ASP A 61 -42.15 12.43 -16.89
N TRP A 62 -42.10 12.66 -18.21
CA TRP A 62 -41.72 11.63 -19.19
C TRP A 62 -40.22 11.33 -19.28
N THR A 63 -39.36 12.17 -18.70
CA THR A 63 -37.89 11.98 -18.66
C THR A 63 -37.38 11.43 -17.32
N GLY A 64 -38.27 11.19 -16.36
CA GLY A 64 -37.90 10.71 -15.01
C GLY A 64 -37.11 9.41 -15.00
N TRP A 65 -37.35 8.52 -15.98
CA TRP A 65 -36.60 7.27 -16.14
C TRP A 65 -35.14 7.52 -16.55
N LEU A 66 -34.86 8.56 -17.34
CA LEU A 66 -33.51 8.93 -17.74
C LEU A 66 -32.72 9.50 -16.55
N THR A 67 -33.36 10.34 -15.74
CA THR A 67 -32.80 10.86 -14.48
C THR A 67 -32.49 9.72 -13.50
N PHE A 68 -33.38 8.72 -13.38
CA PHE A 68 -33.15 7.54 -12.54
C PHE A 68 -31.95 6.71 -13.02
N LEU A 69 -31.83 6.44 -14.33
CA LEU A 69 -30.68 5.74 -14.90
C LEU A 69 -29.37 6.52 -14.68
N LEU A 70 -29.36 7.83 -14.93
CA LEU A 70 -28.19 8.67 -14.68
C LEU A 70 -27.77 8.65 -13.21
N ALA A 71 -28.73 8.67 -12.27
CA ALA A 71 -28.45 8.57 -10.84
C ALA A 71 -27.82 7.20 -10.48
N ILE A 72 -28.31 6.10 -11.06
CA ILE A 72 -27.71 4.77 -10.89
C ILE A 72 -26.27 4.75 -11.42
N PHE A 73 -26.04 5.22 -12.65
CA PHE A 73 -24.70 5.24 -13.24
C PHE A 73 -23.74 6.14 -12.45
N ALA A 74 -24.20 7.31 -11.99
CA ALA A 74 -23.41 8.18 -11.12
C ALA A 74 -23.08 7.50 -9.78
N GLY A 75 -24.04 6.78 -9.19
CA GLY A 75 -23.82 6.00 -7.96
C GLY A 75 -22.81 4.87 -8.15
N ILE A 76 -22.90 4.11 -9.25
CA ILE A 76 -21.94 3.07 -9.60
C ILE A 76 -20.56 3.68 -9.87
N ALA A 77 -20.48 4.76 -10.65
CA ALA A 77 -19.23 5.45 -10.93
C ALA A 77 -18.56 5.96 -9.64
N LEU A 78 -19.34 6.52 -8.72
CA LEU A 78 -18.84 6.95 -7.40
C LEU A 78 -18.36 5.75 -6.56
N ALA A 79 -19.11 4.66 -6.54
CA ALA A 79 -18.74 3.44 -5.81
C ALA A 79 -17.44 2.83 -6.37
N LEU A 80 -17.30 2.77 -7.70
CA LEU A 80 -16.07 2.32 -8.37
C LEU A 80 -14.90 3.25 -8.06
N ALA A 81 -15.09 4.58 -8.10
CA ALA A 81 -14.07 5.55 -7.73
C ALA A 81 -13.63 5.37 -6.27
N MET A 82 -14.58 5.18 -5.34
CA MET A 82 -14.28 4.90 -3.94
C MET A 82 -13.49 3.59 -3.78
N ALA A 83 -13.92 2.51 -4.46
CA ALA A 83 -13.23 1.23 -4.44
C ALA A 83 -11.79 1.35 -4.96
N LEU A 84 -11.58 2.12 -6.03
CA LEU A 84 -10.27 2.41 -6.60
C LEU A 84 -9.35 3.14 -5.61
N LEU A 85 -9.92 3.99 -4.75
CA LEU A 85 -9.19 4.81 -3.78
C LEU A 85 -8.85 4.05 -2.49
N ILE A 86 -9.52 2.94 -2.18
CA ILE A 86 -9.19 2.12 -0.99
C ILE A 86 -7.73 1.68 -1.06
N SER A 87 -7.29 1.14 -2.21
CA SER A 87 -5.92 0.63 -2.38
C SER A 87 -4.83 1.71 -2.15
N PRO A 88 -4.85 2.89 -2.82
CA PRO A 88 -3.90 3.97 -2.56
C PRO A 88 -3.91 4.50 -1.12
N VAL A 89 -5.07 4.48 -0.46
CA VAL A 89 -5.21 4.99 0.91
C VAL A 89 -4.60 4.02 1.90
N THR A 90 -4.90 2.72 1.79
CA THR A 90 -4.25 1.68 2.61
C THR A 90 -2.73 1.68 2.41
N ALA A 91 -2.27 1.92 1.18
CA ALA A 91 -0.89 2.09 0.81
C ALA A 91 -0.21 3.30 1.49
N LEU A 92 -0.82 4.49 1.40
CA LEU A 92 -0.35 5.72 2.04
C LEU A 92 -0.22 5.53 3.55
N ILE A 93 -1.25 4.93 4.15
CA ILE A 93 -1.31 4.59 5.57
C ILE A 93 -0.15 3.67 5.91
N ALA A 94 0.03 2.55 5.19
CA ALA A 94 1.11 1.61 5.43
C ALA A 94 2.51 2.26 5.44
N GLY A 95 2.77 3.20 4.52
CA GLY A 95 4.02 3.96 4.49
C GLY A 95 4.27 4.80 5.75
N LEU A 96 3.23 5.37 6.35
CA LEU A 96 3.34 6.19 7.57
C LEU A 96 3.66 5.38 8.83
N PHE A 97 3.24 4.10 8.91
CA PHE A 97 3.49 3.26 10.09
C PHE A 97 4.66 2.31 9.94
N LEU A 98 5.26 2.24 8.75
CA LEU A 98 6.37 1.35 8.47
C LEU A 98 7.51 1.56 9.47
N ASP A 99 7.77 2.81 9.86
CA ASP A 99 8.80 3.13 10.85
C ASP A 99 8.50 2.55 12.23
N ASP A 100 7.24 2.61 12.70
CA ASP A 100 6.84 2.02 13.99
C ASP A 100 7.02 0.51 13.98
N VAL A 101 6.64 -0.15 12.88
CA VAL A 101 6.79 -1.60 12.71
C VAL A 101 8.27 -1.98 12.64
N ALA A 102 9.04 -1.25 11.85
CA ALA A 102 10.46 -1.50 11.68
C ALA A 102 11.22 -1.34 13.00
N GLU A 103 10.89 -0.32 13.80
CA GLU A 103 11.50 -0.13 15.11
C GLU A 103 11.22 -1.30 16.07
N VAL A 104 9.99 -1.82 16.09
CA VAL A 104 9.65 -3.02 16.89
C VAL A 104 10.46 -4.23 16.42
N VAL A 105 10.53 -4.46 15.11
CA VAL A 105 11.28 -5.58 14.52
C VAL A 105 12.77 -5.46 14.80
N GLU A 106 13.35 -4.26 14.68
CA GLU A 106 14.76 -4.01 14.96
C GLU A 106 15.09 -4.28 16.43
N LYS A 107 14.29 -3.74 17.37
CA LYS A 107 14.48 -3.94 18.80
C LYS A 107 14.35 -5.41 19.21
N ARG A 108 13.40 -6.14 18.63
CA ARG A 108 13.11 -7.52 19.02
C ARG A 108 14.04 -8.53 18.36
N ASP A 109 14.20 -8.43 17.04
CA ASP A 109 14.83 -9.48 16.23
C ASP A 109 16.30 -9.16 15.88
N TYR A 110 16.74 -7.90 16.03
CA TYR A 110 18.09 -7.45 15.73
C TYR A 110 18.68 -6.50 16.80
N PRO A 111 18.66 -6.87 18.09
CA PRO A 111 19.13 -5.98 19.16
C PRO A 111 20.62 -5.61 19.08
N GLY A 112 21.43 -6.39 18.36
CA GLY A 112 22.86 -6.14 18.16
C GLY A 112 23.21 -5.36 16.89
N ASP A 113 22.24 -5.08 16.02
CA ASP A 113 22.47 -4.28 14.82
C ASP A 113 22.32 -2.78 15.12
N THR A 114 22.96 -1.91 14.32
CA THR A 114 22.67 -0.48 14.36
C THR A 114 21.18 -0.24 14.07
N PRO A 115 20.47 0.50 14.94
CA PRO A 115 19.07 0.87 14.70
C PRO A 115 18.93 1.72 13.44
N GLY A 116 17.83 1.52 12.71
CA GLY A 116 17.50 2.37 11.58
C GLY A 116 17.05 3.76 12.03
N THR A 117 17.32 4.78 11.21
CA THR A 117 16.80 6.12 11.44
C THR A 117 15.39 6.24 10.85
N ALA A 118 14.47 6.84 11.60
CA ALA A 118 13.13 7.12 11.09
C ALA A 118 13.18 8.02 9.84
N MET A 119 12.27 7.79 8.90
CA MET A 119 12.24 8.53 7.66
C MET A 119 11.75 9.96 7.91
N PRO A 120 12.38 11.00 7.32
CA PRO A 120 11.85 12.36 7.42
C PRO A 120 10.42 12.43 6.88
N ILE A 121 9.49 13.00 7.65
CA ILE A 121 8.05 13.06 7.31
C ILE A 121 7.81 13.63 5.91
N VAL A 122 8.59 14.65 5.51
CA VAL A 122 8.49 15.27 4.18
C VAL A 122 8.88 14.29 3.06
N ALA A 123 9.92 13.48 3.29
CA ALA A 123 10.35 12.45 2.34
C ALA A 123 9.32 11.32 2.26
N ALA A 124 8.76 10.91 3.40
CA ALA A 124 7.67 9.93 3.47
C ALA A 124 6.42 10.42 2.71
N MET A 125 5.98 11.67 2.93
CA MET A 125 4.86 12.27 2.19
C MET A 125 5.09 12.31 0.69
N LYS A 126 6.30 12.71 0.24
CA LYS A 126 6.64 12.76 -1.19
C LYS A 126 6.65 11.38 -1.83
N SER A 127 7.20 10.37 -1.13
CA SER A 127 7.19 8.99 -1.61
C SER A 127 5.76 8.46 -1.70
N SER A 128 4.98 8.66 -0.65
CA SER A 128 3.59 8.20 -0.61
C SER A 128 2.70 8.87 -1.67
N LEU A 129 2.92 10.15 -1.98
CA LEU A 129 2.19 10.82 -3.06
C LEU A 129 2.56 10.27 -4.44
N ARG A 130 3.85 10.00 -4.68
CA ARG A 130 4.31 9.33 -5.90
C ARG A 130 3.73 7.91 -6.00
N PHE A 131 3.70 7.19 -4.88
CA PHE A 131 3.12 5.85 -4.81
C PHE A 131 1.62 5.88 -5.09
N LEU A 132 0.88 6.83 -4.52
CA LEU A 132 -0.53 7.05 -4.81
C LEU A 132 -0.77 7.24 -6.30
N GLY A 133 0.04 8.06 -6.99
CA GLY A 133 -0.05 8.23 -8.44
C GLY A 133 0.18 6.91 -9.21
N VAL A 134 1.18 6.13 -8.81
CA VAL A 134 1.47 4.83 -9.43
C VAL A 134 0.33 3.82 -9.18
N VAL A 135 -0.23 3.80 -7.98
CA VAL A 135 -1.33 2.90 -7.61
C VAL A 135 -2.60 3.28 -8.36
N ILE A 136 -2.91 4.57 -8.54
CA ILE A 136 -4.03 5.03 -9.36
C ILE A 136 -3.86 4.54 -10.81
N VAL A 137 -2.69 4.76 -11.41
CA VAL A 137 -2.42 4.29 -12.79
C VAL A 137 -2.55 2.78 -12.88
N GLY A 138 -1.99 2.03 -11.93
CA GLY A 138 -2.10 0.58 -11.88
C GLY A 138 -3.55 0.08 -11.74
N ASN A 139 -4.35 0.76 -10.93
CA ASN A 139 -5.77 0.42 -10.75
C ASN A 139 -6.62 0.76 -11.99
N ILE A 140 -6.32 1.85 -12.70
CA ILE A 140 -6.95 2.15 -13.99
C ILE A 140 -6.63 1.06 -15.01
N VAL A 141 -5.36 0.65 -15.10
CA VAL A 141 -4.96 -0.48 -15.96
C VAL A 141 -5.69 -1.75 -15.55
N ALA A 142 -5.79 -2.06 -14.26
CA ALA A 142 -6.52 -3.21 -13.75
C ALA A 142 -8.01 -3.18 -14.14
N LEU A 143 -8.64 -2.01 -14.13
CA LEU A 143 -10.02 -1.84 -14.58
C LEU A 143 -10.21 -2.25 -16.05
N PHE A 144 -9.25 -1.90 -16.93
CA PHE A 144 -9.28 -2.34 -18.34
C PHE A 144 -8.99 -3.85 -18.49
N LEU A 145 -8.11 -4.39 -17.65
CA LEU A 145 -7.80 -5.82 -17.67
C LEU A 145 -8.97 -6.69 -17.20
N LEU A 146 -9.93 -6.11 -16.45
CA LEU A 146 -11.15 -6.79 -16.01
C LEU A 146 -11.89 -7.49 -17.16
N PHE A 147 -11.87 -6.89 -18.35
CA PHE A 147 -12.55 -7.40 -19.54
C PHE A 147 -11.88 -8.62 -20.19
N ILE A 148 -10.69 -9.02 -19.74
CA ILE A 148 -9.96 -10.17 -20.28
C ILE A 148 -9.96 -11.31 -19.24
N PRO A 149 -10.70 -12.42 -19.49
CA PRO A 149 -10.77 -13.55 -18.56
C PRO A 149 -9.37 -14.14 -18.27
N GLY A 150 -9.09 -14.46 -17.01
CA GLY A 150 -7.83 -15.07 -16.57
C GLY A 150 -6.65 -14.11 -16.41
N VAL A 151 -6.63 -12.97 -17.11
CA VAL A 151 -5.55 -11.97 -17.00
C VAL A 151 -5.57 -11.26 -15.66
N ASN A 152 -6.76 -11.06 -15.06
CA ASN A 152 -6.91 -10.39 -13.77
C ASN A 152 -6.10 -11.01 -12.65
N LEU A 153 -6.03 -12.35 -12.58
CA LEU A 153 -5.28 -13.03 -11.52
C LEU A 153 -3.78 -12.80 -11.69
N VAL A 154 -3.27 -13.01 -12.91
CA VAL A 154 -1.85 -12.80 -13.22
C VAL A 154 -1.46 -11.33 -13.01
N ALA A 155 -2.27 -10.40 -13.52
CA ALA A 155 -2.06 -8.97 -13.34
C ALA A 155 -2.09 -8.57 -11.86
N PHE A 156 -3.04 -9.09 -11.08
CA PHE A 156 -3.12 -8.83 -9.63
C PHE A 156 -1.81 -9.18 -8.94
N PHE A 157 -1.29 -10.39 -9.15
CA PHE A 157 -0.05 -10.82 -8.50
C PHE A 157 1.17 -10.08 -9.02
N LEU A 158 1.32 -9.90 -10.34
CA LEU A 158 2.48 -9.22 -10.91
C LEU A 158 2.53 -7.74 -10.52
N VAL A 159 1.41 -7.03 -10.65
CA VAL A 159 1.32 -5.59 -10.36
C VAL A 159 1.49 -5.36 -8.87
N ASN A 160 0.69 -6.02 -8.01
CA ASN A 160 0.82 -5.83 -6.57
C ASN A 160 2.17 -6.34 -6.06
N GLY A 161 2.66 -7.47 -6.56
CA GLY A 161 3.97 -7.99 -6.19
C GLY A 161 5.10 -7.04 -6.53
N TYR A 162 5.09 -6.45 -7.72
CA TYR A 162 6.07 -5.44 -8.10
C TYR A 162 5.95 -4.16 -7.29
N LEU A 163 4.74 -3.62 -7.15
CA LEU A 163 4.50 -2.36 -6.45
C LEU A 163 4.83 -2.44 -4.96
N LEU A 164 4.26 -3.44 -4.27
CA LEU A 164 4.48 -3.64 -2.84
C LEU A 164 5.93 -4.04 -2.58
N GLY A 165 6.49 -4.93 -3.41
CA GLY A 165 7.89 -5.32 -3.33
C GLY A 165 8.82 -4.11 -3.38
N ARG A 166 8.68 -3.28 -4.42
CA ARG A 166 9.50 -2.09 -4.63
C ARG A 166 9.38 -1.10 -3.49
N GLU A 167 8.15 -0.73 -3.14
CA GLU A 167 7.88 0.37 -2.21
C GLU A 167 8.27 0.01 -0.77
N PHE A 168 7.80 -1.12 -0.25
CA PHE A 168 8.11 -1.53 1.13
C PHE A 168 9.59 -1.84 1.32
N PHE A 169 10.27 -2.36 0.28
CA PHE A 169 11.71 -2.58 0.36
C PHE A 169 12.50 -1.26 0.35
N GLU A 170 12.16 -0.30 -0.51
CA GLU A 170 12.81 1.01 -0.50
C GLU A 170 12.62 1.68 0.87
N PHE A 171 11.42 1.65 1.44
CA PHE A 171 11.18 2.17 2.79
C PHE A 171 12.03 1.47 3.86
N ALA A 172 12.09 0.14 3.85
CA ALA A 172 12.92 -0.61 4.78
C ALA A 172 14.42 -0.29 4.61
N ALA A 173 14.89 -0.09 3.38
CA ALA A 173 16.28 0.23 3.07
C ALA A 173 16.65 1.68 3.45
N MET A 174 15.75 2.64 3.26
CA MET A 174 15.96 4.07 3.58
C MET A 174 16.14 4.33 5.08
N ARG A 175 15.79 3.37 5.93
CA ARG A 175 16.13 3.43 7.36
C ARG A 175 17.63 3.27 7.65
N PHE A 176 18.39 2.72 6.71
CA PHE A 176 19.82 2.42 6.88
C PHE A 176 20.70 3.06 5.81
N ARG A 177 20.09 3.68 4.79
CA ARG A 177 20.74 4.14 3.56
C ARG A 177 20.11 5.45 3.12
N SER A 178 20.85 6.25 2.37
CA SER A 178 20.25 7.41 1.71
C SER A 178 19.19 6.97 0.68
N PRO A 179 18.26 7.84 0.25
CA PRO A 179 17.25 7.50 -0.74
C PRO A 179 17.83 6.94 -2.05
N ASP A 180 18.95 7.49 -2.52
CA ASP A 180 19.60 7.06 -3.75
C ASP A 180 20.27 5.68 -3.57
N GLU A 181 20.98 5.49 -2.45
CA GLU A 181 21.57 4.19 -2.11
C GLU A 181 20.51 3.09 -1.91
N ALA A 182 19.37 3.42 -1.30
CA ALA A 182 18.26 2.48 -1.12
C ALA A 182 17.69 2.04 -2.48
N ARG A 183 17.56 2.98 -3.43
CA ARG A 183 17.11 2.70 -4.79
C ARG A 183 18.10 1.81 -5.54
N GLU A 184 19.40 2.13 -5.48
CA GLU A 184 20.45 1.32 -6.08
C GLU A 184 20.49 -0.09 -5.49
N PHE A 185 20.38 -0.19 -4.16
CA PHE A 185 20.34 -1.47 -3.46
C PHE A 185 19.13 -2.32 -3.88
N ARG A 186 17.96 -1.71 -4.05
CA ARG A 186 16.79 -2.39 -4.60
C ARG A 186 17.03 -2.86 -6.02
N VAL A 187 17.58 -2.02 -6.90
CA VAL A 187 17.85 -2.39 -8.30
C VAL A 187 18.80 -3.57 -8.37
N LYS A 188 19.85 -3.58 -7.56
CA LYS A 188 20.80 -4.70 -7.44
C LYS A 188 20.13 -6.03 -7.06
N HIS A 189 19.08 -5.95 -6.22
CA HIS A 189 18.35 -7.12 -5.71
C HIS A 189 16.93 -7.25 -6.27
N ALA A 190 16.65 -6.66 -7.44
CA ALA A 190 15.29 -6.46 -7.95
C ALA A 190 14.47 -7.75 -8.02
N LEU A 191 15.06 -8.86 -8.48
CA LEU A 191 14.36 -10.15 -8.54
C LEU A 191 13.98 -10.66 -7.15
N THR A 192 14.88 -10.58 -6.17
CA THR A 192 14.61 -11.00 -4.79
C THR A 192 13.51 -10.14 -4.17
N VAL A 193 13.56 -8.82 -4.40
CA VAL A 193 12.55 -7.87 -3.92
C VAL A 193 11.19 -8.14 -4.56
N PHE A 194 11.17 -8.42 -5.87
CA PHE A 194 9.95 -8.76 -6.60
C PHE A 194 9.32 -10.06 -6.08
N LEU A 195 10.11 -11.13 -5.93
CA LEU A 195 9.64 -12.40 -5.38
C LEU A 195 9.13 -12.26 -3.94
N ALA A 196 9.77 -11.43 -3.13
CA ALA A 196 9.27 -11.08 -1.80
C ALA A 196 7.94 -10.33 -1.87
N GLY A 197 7.81 -9.40 -2.82
CA GLY A 197 6.55 -8.72 -3.12
C GLY A 197 5.43 -9.67 -3.53
N LEU A 198 5.70 -10.74 -4.29
CA LEU A 198 4.71 -11.77 -4.62
C LEU A 198 4.17 -12.49 -3.37
N VAL A 199 5.01 -12.72 -2.36
CA VAL A 199 4.57 -13.30 -1.08
C VAL A 199 3.65 -12.33 -0.35
N ILE A 200 3.97 -11.03 -0.35
CA ILE A 200 3.10 -9.99 0.21
C ILE A 200 1.77 -9.94 -0.56
N ALA A 201 1.80 -10.02 -1.89
CA ALA A 201 0.59 -10.05 -2.72
C ALA A 201 -0.28 -11.29 -2.44
N ALA A 202 0.33 -12.44 -2.15
CA ALA A 202 -0.39 -13.64 -1.73
C ALA A 202 -1.05 -13.46 -0.36
N PHE A 203 -0.36 -12.80 0.58
CA PHE A 203 -0.92 -12.47 1.88
C PHE A 203 -2.09 -11.47 1.77
N LEU A 204 -1.92 -10.45 0.92
CA LEU A 204 -2.94 -9.45 0.57
C LEU A 204 -4.21 -10.08 -0.01
N ALA A 205 -4.06 -11.12 -0.85
CA ALA A 205 -5.17 -11.79 -1.52
C ALA A 205 -6.14 -12.48 -0.55
N ILE A 206 -5.70 -12.77 0.68
CA ILE A 206 -6.53 -13.44 1.69
C ILE A 206 -7.33 -12.37 2.46
N PRO A 207 -8.68 -12.33 2.34
CA PRO A 207 -9.47 -11.19 2.83
C PRO A 207 -9.28 -10.86 4.32
N LEU A 208 -9.22 -11.89 5.18
CA LEU A 208 -9.02 -11.70 6.62
C LEU A 208 -7.59 -11.27 6.97
N LEU A 209 -6.59 -11.72 6.20
CA LEU A 209 -5.20 -11.36 6.42
C LEU A 209 -4.84 -10.01 5.81
N ASN A 210 -5.64 -9.52 4.85
CA ASN A 210 -5.45 -8.22 4.21
C ASN A 210 -5.22 -7.09 5.24
N LEU A 211 -6.00 -7.08 6.33
CA LEU A 211 -5.87 -6.11 7.42
C LEU A 211 -4.50 -6.10 8.10
N LEU A 212 -3.80 -7.24 8.10
CA LEU A 212 -2.46 -7.41 8.68
C LEU A 212 -1.35 -7.22 7.64
N THR A 213 -1.69 -7.05 6.36
CA THR A 213 -0.71 -6.92 5.26
C THR A 213 0.30 -5.80 5.48
N PRO A 214 -0.08 -4.58 5.90
CA PRO A 214 0.90 -3.51 6.12
C PRO A 214 1.98 -3.91 7.12
N LEU A 215 1.56 -4.58 8.20
CA LEU A 215 2.40 -5.01 9.29
C LEU A 215 3.33 -6.15 8.86
N PHE A 216 2.76 -7.12 8.13
CA PHE A 216 3.50 -8.22 7.53
C PHE A 216 4.50 -7.74 6.47
N ALA A 217 4.09 -6.85 5.57
CA ALA A 217 4.91 -6.33 4.49
C ALA A 217 6.12 -5.55 5.03
N ALA A 218 5.88 -4.65 5.99
CA ALA A 218 6.94 -3.87 6.64
C ALA A 218 7.95 -4.78 7.35
N GLY A 219 7.49 -5.68 8.22
CA GLY A 219 8.38 -6.60 8.93
C GLY A 219 9.15 -7.50 7.97
N MET A 220 8.48 -8.06 6.95
CA MET A 220 9.10 -8.92 5.95
C MET A 220 10.21 -8.19 5.19
N MET A 221 9.98 -6.95 4.77
CA MET A 221 10.99 -6.19 4.01
C MET A 221 12.15 -5.70 4.87
N VAL A 222 11.92 -5.38 6.14
CA VAL A 222 13.00 -5.10 7.11
C VAL A 222 13.88 -6.33 7.30
N HIS A 223 13.28 -7.50 7.55
CA HIS A 223 14.02 -8.76 7.64
C HIS A 223 14.79 -9.06 6.37
N LEU A 224 14.16 -8.87 5.20
CA LEU A 224 14.79 -9.11 3.92
C LEU A 224 16.00 -8.18 3.71
N HIS A 225 15.84 -6.88 3.97
CA HIS A 225 16.93 -5.90 3.89
C HIS A 225 18.10 -6.29 4.79
N LYS A 226 17.83 -6.64 6.06
CA LYS A 226 18.87 -7.09 7.00
C LYS A 226 19.58 -8.35 6.52
N LEU A 227 18.84 -9.37 6.08
CA LEU A 227 19.42 -10.62 5.59
C LEU A 227 20.31 -10.42 4.36
N ILE A 228 19.89 -9.56 3.42
CA ILE A 228 20.70 -9.24 2.23
C ILE A 228 21.94 -8.44 2.64
N SER A 229 21.79 -7.44 3.51
CA SER A 229 22.90 -6.59 3.95
C SER A 229 23.97 -7.39 4.71
N HIS A 230 23.57 -8.27 5.63
CA HIS A 230 24.48 -9.18 6.35
C HIS A 230 25.22 -10.13 5.40
N ARG A 231 24.54 -10.64 4.37
CA ARG A 231 25.16 -11.49 3.35
C ARG A 231 26.21 -10.73 2.54
N GLU A 232 25.93 -9.49 2.13
CA GLU A 232 26.91 -8.68 1.40
C GLU A 232 28.11 -8.31 2.26
N ALA A 233 27.90 -7.95 3.53
CA ALA A 233 28.99 -7.65 4.46
C ALA A 233 29.92 -8.87 4.62
N LYS A 234 29.35 -10.07 4.78
CA LYS A 234 30.12 -11.32 4.87
C LYS A 234 30.91 -11.64 3.60
N LEU A 235 30.37 -11.29 2.42
CA LEU A 235 31.06 -11.50 1.14
C LEU A 235 32.20 -10.50 0.92
N ARG A 236 32.14 -9.31 1.54
CA ARG A 236 33.22 -8.30 1.48
C ARG A 236 34.35 -8.55 2.48
N SER A 237 34.10 -9.36 3.52
CA SER A 237 35.09 -9.70 4.55
C SER A 237 35.91 -10.96 4.22
N ILE A 238 35.67 -11.58 3.08
CA ILE A 238 36.42 -12.73 2.52
C ILE A 238 37.26 -12.21 1.37
#